data_AF-A0A5N5JHG1-F1
#
_entry.id   AF-A0A5N5JHG1-F1
#
_cell.length_a   1.000
_cell.length_b   1.000
_cell.length_c   1.000
_cell.angle_alpha   90.00
_cell.angle_beta   90.00
_cell.angle_gamma   90.00
#
_symmetry.space_group_name_H-M   'P 1'
#
loop_
_entity.id
_entity.type
_entity.pdbx_description
1 polymer ?
#
loop_
_entity_poly.entity_id
_entity_poly.type
_entity_poly.pdbx_seq_one_letter_code
_entity_poly.pdbx_strand_id
1 'polypeptide(L)'
;MSALEVLDLSNNGLSGNIPEQLVEGSLSLRGLVLSNNHLKGQLLWRSFNLAYLTDLILSGNQLTGILLDSLSNGSRLEALDVSLNNLTVVVSSSSNEEGKYEPFHMQFGNLRINKDGTTITNVITH
;
A
#
# COMPACT_ATOMS: atom_id res chain seq x y z
N MET A 1 -2.21 9.89 -23.23
CA MET A 1 -2.39 9.43 -21.83
C MET A 1 -1.68 10.43 -20.95
N SER A 2 -2.33 10.80 -19.84
CA SER A 2 -2.01 11.96 -18.99
C SER A 2 -0.56 11.94 -18.48
N ALA A 3 0.14 13.08 -18.59
CA ALA A 3 1.48 13.32 -18.05
C ALA A 3 1.49 13.60 -16.55
N LEU A 4 0.47 13.15 -15.81
CA LEU A 4 0.34 13.43 -14.39
C LEU A 4 1.41 12.65 -13.62
N GLU A 5 2.34 13.39 -13.04
CA GLU A 5 3.44 12.83 -12.24
C GLU A 5 3.08 12.73 -10.76
N VAL A 6 2.32 13.68 -10.24
CA VAL A 6 1.92 13.72 -8.83
C VAL A 6 0.44 14.03 -8.73
N LEU A 7 -0.28 13.23 -7.95
CA LEU A 7 -1.65 13.49 -7.54
C LEU A 7 -1.72 13.53 -6.01
N ASP A 8 -1.96 14.71 -5.46
CA ASP A 8 -2.23 14.90 -4.04
C ASP A 8 -3.68 15.36 -3.84
N LEU A 9 -4.46 14.50 -3.18
CA LEU A 9 -5.83 14.75 -2.75
C LEU A 9 -5.98 14.52 -1.24
N SER A 10 -4.87 14.64 -0.50
CA SER A 10 -4.86 14.44 0.95
C SER A 10 -5.74 15.46 1.67
N ASN A 11 -6.21 15.10 2.87
CA ASN A 11 -6.96 15.98 3.77
C ASN A 11 -8.26 16.52 3.15
N ASN A 12 -9.01 15.62 2.50
CA ASN A 12 -10.32 15.92 1.93
C ASN A 12 -11.40 15.05 2.59
N GLY A 13 -12.65 15.24 2.16
CA GLY A 13 -13.79 14.41 2.55
C GLY A 13 -14.10 13.31 1.51
N LEU A 14 -13.12 12.87 0.72
CA LEU A 14 -13.36 11.89 -0.34
C LEU A 14 -13.81 10.56 0.26
N SER A 15 -14.80 9.93 -0.36
CA SER A 15 -15.39 8.68 0.11
C SER A 15 -15.69 7.73 -1.04
N GLY A 16 -16.00 6.48 -0.70
CA GLY A 16 -16.13 5.42 -1.70
C GLY A 16 -14.80 4.74 -1.98
N ASN A 17 -14.71 4.03 -3.11
CA ASN A 17 -13.53 3.23 -3.44
C ASN A 17 -12.54 4.04 -4.27
N ILE A 18 -11.25 3.67 -4.23
CA ILE A 18 -10.27 4.13 -5.20
C ILE A 18 -10.58 3.43 -6.53
N PRO A 19 -10.95 4.16 -7.59
CA PRO A 19 -11.22 3.54 -8.89
C PRO A 19 -9.90 3.03 -9.49
N GLU A 20 -9.87 1.79 -9.97
CA GLU A 20 -8.67 1.17 -10.55
C GLU A 20 -8.11 2.01 -11.71
N GLN A 21 -8.99 2.62 -12.50
CA GLN A 21 -8.64 3.48 -13.63
C GLN A 21 -7.84 4.73 -13.25
N LEU A 22 -7.78 5.09 -11.97
CA LEU A 22 -6.93 6.18 -11.48
C LEU A 22 -5.44 5.83 -11.59
N VAL A 23 -5.11 4.56 -11.41
CA VAL A 23 -3.73 4.06 -11.30
C VAL A 23 -3.37 3.08 -12.43
N GLU A 24 -4.37 2.40 -12.99
CA GLU A 24 -4.20 1.42 -14.06
C GLU A 24 -3.65 2.08 -15.32
N GLY A 25 -2.57 1.50 -15.87
CA GLY A 25 -1.95 1.98 -17.11
C GLY A 25 -1.20 3.31 -17.00
N SER A 26 -1.10 3.90 -15.80
CA SER A 26 -0.29 5.10 -15.60
C SER A 26 1.20 4.77 -15.63
N LEU A 27 1.94 5.38 -16.55
CA LEU A 27 3.40 5.24 -16.70
C LEU A 27 4.16 6.48 -16.19
N SER A 28 3.45 7.60 -16.00
CA SER A 28 4.03 8.87 -15.57
C SER A 28 3.88 9.13 -14.09
N LEU A 29 2.89 8.52 -13.41
CA LEU A 29 2.62 8.78 -12.01
C LEU A 29 3.78 8.28 -11.13
N ARG A 30 4.33 9.19 -10.34
CA ARG A 30 5.41 9.01 -9.36
C ARG A 30 4.87 9.13 -7.94
N GLY A 31 4.02 10.11 -7.69
CA GLY A 31 3.43 10.35 -6.36
C GLY A 31 1.92 10.23 -6.36
N LEU A 32 1.38 9.41 -5.46
CA LEU A 32 -0.04 9.35 -5.15
C LEU A 32 -0.26 9.53 -3.64
N VAL A 33 -0.87 10.65 -3.27
CA VAL A 33 -1.14 11.03 -1.89
C VAL A 33 -2.65 11.17 -1.71
N LEU A 34 -3.26 10.24 -0.97
CA LEU A 34 -4.70 10.19 -0.69
C LEU A 34 -5.00 10.17 0.82
N SER A 35 -4.01 10.52 1.64
CA SER A 35 -4.11 10.41 3.09
C SER A 35 -5.21 11.28 3.70
N ASN A 36 -5.68 10.91 4.89
CA ASN A 36 -6.68 11.63 5.66
C ASN A 36 -7.96 11.91 4.86
N ASN A 37 -8.61 10.84 4.41
CA ASN A 37 -9.89 10.87 3.72
C ASN A 37 -10.86 9.83 4.33
N HIS A 38 -12.00 9.58 3.69
CA HIS A 38 -12.97 8.54 4.06
C HIS A 38 -13.05 7.44 2.98
N LEU A 39 -11.95 7.20 2.28
CA LEU A 39 -11.86 6.17 1.23
C LEU A 39 -11.96 4.79 1.88
N LYS A 40 -12.65 3.88 1.21
CA LYS A 40 -12.96 2.53 1.70
C LYS A 40 -12.87 1.49 0.59
N GLY A 41 -13.16 0.24 0.93
CA GLY A 41 -13.16 -0.87 -0.02
C GLY A 41 -11.79 -1.50 -0.19
N GLN A 42 -11.75 -2.56 -1.00
CA GLN A 42 -10.56 -3.39 -1.16
C GLN A 42 -9.53 -2.69 -2.07
N LEU A 43 -8.31 -2.53 -1.56
CA LEU A 43 -7.17 -2.04 -2.31
C LEU A 43 -6.62 -3.17 -3.19
N LEU A 44 -6.68 -2.98 -4.50
CA LEU A 44 -6.20 -3.93 -5.49
C LEU A 44 -4.77 -3.56 -5.90
N TRP A 45 -3.79 -4.02 -5.11
CA TRP A 45 -2.37 -3.69 -5.29
C TRP A 45 -1.85 -3.94 -6.71
N ARG A 46 -2.40 -4.94 -7.40
CA ARG A 46 -2.05 -5.27 -8.79
C ARG A 46 -2.33 -4.15 -9.80
N SER A 47 -3.27 -3.25 -9.49
CA SER A 47 -3.66 -2.15 -10.37
C SER A 47 -2.69 -0.95 -10.23
N PHE A 48 -1.85 -0.95 -9.19
CA PHE A 48 -0.80 0.04 -9.00
C PHE A 48 0.43 -0.36 -9.81
N ASN A 49 0.87 0.54 -10.69
CA ASN A 49 2.12 0.33 -11.41
C ASN A 49 3.32 0.77 -10.56
N LEU A 50 3.73 -0.10 -9.65
CA LEU A 50 4.81 0.18 -8.68
C LEU A 50 6.20 0.29 -9.32
N ALA A 51 6.35 -0.09 -10.60
CA ALA A 51 7.60 0.11 -11.34
C ALA A 51 7.91 1.59 -11.60
N TYR A 52 6.93 2.47 -11.42
CA TYR A 52 7.05 3.91 -11.65
C TYR A 52 6.73 4.76 -10.42
N LEU A 53 5.85 4.31 -9.53
CA LEU A 53 5.54 5.01 -8.29
C LEU A 53 6.74 5.05 -7.35
N THR A 54 7.03 6.24 -6.84
CA THR A 54 8.02 6.52 -5.79
C THR A 54 7.33 6.75 -4.44
N ASP A 55 6.16 7.40 -4.44
CA ASP A 55 5.47 7.78 -3.21
C ASP A 55 4.03 7.32 -3.24
N LEU A 56 3.65 6.46 -2.28
CA LEU A 56 2.28 5.99 -2.11
C LEU A 56 1.85 6.19 -0.66
N ILE A 57 1.06 7.25 -0.44
CA ILE A 57 0.64 7.69 0.89
C ILE A 57 -0.88 7.60 0.97
N LEU A 58 -1.38 6.55 1.62
CA LEU A 58 -2.80 6.20 1.73
C LEU A 58 -3.33 6.27 3.17
N SER A 59 -2.51 6.77 4.10
CA SER A 59 -2.79 6.69 5.52
C SER A 59 -4.04 7.44 5.97
N GLY A 60 -4.68 6.99 7.05
CA GLY A 60 -5.86 7.67 7.59
C GLY A 60 -7.09 7.52 6.70
N ASN A 61 -7.38 6.29 6.29
CA ASN A 61 -8.54 5.91 5.49
C ASN A 61 -9.19 4.63 6.07
N GLN A 62 -10.15 4.05 5.37
CA GLN A 62 -10.88 2.83 5.75
C GLN A 62 -10.65 1.71 4.73
N LEU A 63 -9.51 1.72 4.04
CA LEU A 63 -9.18 0.75 3.01
C LEU A 63 -8.95 -0.64 3.62
N THR A 64 -9.41 -1.66 2.91
CA THR A 64 -9.22 -3.08 3.25
C THR A 64 -8.40 -3.77 2.17
N GLY A 65 -7.97 -5.01 2.39
CA GLY A 65 -7.24 -5.79 1.40
C GLY A 65 -6.00 -6.46 1.97
N ILE A 66 -5.37 -7.28 1.14
CA ILE A 66 -4.21 -8.07 1.52
C ILE A 66 -2.99 -7.52 0.80
N LEU A 67 -2.02 -7.05 1.57
CA LEU A 67 -0.70 -6.73 1.07
C LEU A 67 0.15 -7.99 1.10
N LEU A 68 0.52 -8.50 -0.08
CA LEU A 68 1.46 -9.61 -0.22
C LEU A 68 2.88 -9.06 -0.34
N ASP A 69 3.88 -9.80 0.13
CA ASP A 69 5.33 -9.46 0.07
C ASP A 69 5.86 -9.08 -1.33
N SER A 70 5.05 -9.25 -2.37
CA SER A 70 5.32 -8.91 -3.77
C SER A 70 5.60 -7.42 -4.04
N LEU A 71 5.42 -6.51 -3.07
CA LEU A 71 5.88 -5.12 -3.20
C LEU A 71 7.40 -4.98 -3.41
N SER A 72 8.17 -6.00 -3.05
CA SER A 72 9.62 -5.93 -2.93
C SER A 72 10.36 -6.12 -4.25
N ASN A 73 9.79 -6.81 -5.25
CA ASN A 73 10.52 -7.14 -6.47
C ASN A 73 10.13 -6.24 -7.64
N GLY A 74 11.02 -5.31 -8.02
CA GLY A 74 10.84 -4.41 -9.17
C GLY A 74 10.09 -3.11 -8.88
N SER A 75 9.72 -2.86 -7.62
CA SER A 75 9.14 -1.58 -7.19
C SER A 75 10.18 -0.47 -7.15
N ARG A 76 9.78 0.76 -7.50
CA ARG A 76 10.56 1.99 -7.29
C ARG A 76 10.09 2.79 -6.08
N LEU A 77 9.17 2.25 -5.28
CA LEU A 77 8.67 2.92 -4.08
C LEU A 77 9.82 3.30 -3.15
N GLU A 78 9.86 4.57 -2.81
CA GLU A 78 10.77 5.16 -1.83
C GLU A 78 10.06 5.40 -0.50
N ALA A 79 8.76 5.74 -0.57
CA ALA A 79 7.89 5.93 0.58
C ALA A 79 6.56 5.18 0.39
N LEU A 80 6.22 4.33 1.36
CA LEU A 80 4.91 3.70 1.48
C LEU A 80 4.34 3.94 2.88
N ASP A 81 3.22 4.63 2.95
CA ASP A 81 2.47 4.82 4.19
C ASP A 81 1.02 4.41 4.00
N VAL A 82 0.68 3.25 4.57
CA VAL A 82 -0.69 2.70 4.56
C VAL A 82 -1.26 2.60 5.98
N SER A 83 -0.62 3.27 6.94
CA SER A 83 -1.05 3.30 8.34
C SER A 83 -2.46 3.86 8.51
N LEU A 84 -3.11 3.57 9.63
CA LEU A 84 -4.47 4.01 9.94
C LEU A 84 -5.45 3.61 8.82
N ASN A 85 -5.37 2.35 8.39
CA ASN A 85 -6.31 1.65 7.51
C ASN A 85 -6.65 0.27 8.09
N ASN A 86 -7.52 -0.48 7.42
CA ASN A 86 -7.97 -1.82 7.80
C ASN A 86 -7.32 -2.91 6.90
N LEU A 87 -6.02 -2.75 6.61
CA LEU A 87 -5.26 -3.64 5.73
C LEU A 87 -4.66 -4.82 6.51
N THR A 88 -4.64 -5.98 5.87
CA THR A 88 -3.93 -7.17 6.36
C THR A 88 -2.66 -7.35 5.54
N VAL A 89 -1.54 -7.64 6.19
CA VAL A 89 -0.31 -8.02 5.46
C VAL A 89 -0.12 -9.51 5.63
N VAL A 90 0.15 -10.19 4.52
CA VAL A 90 0.51 -11.60 4.52
C VAL A 90 1.97 -11.68 4.09
N VAL A 91 2.82 -11.95 5.09
CA VAL A 91 4.24 -12.20 4.88
C VAL A 91 4.41 -13.69 4.57
N SER A 92 4.76 -14.00 3.34
CA SER A 92 5.14 -15.35 2.93
C SER A 92 6.60 -15.53 3.31
N SER A 93 6.87 -15.96 4.54
CA SER A 93 8.24 -16.29 4.96
C SER A 93 8.80 -17.39 4.04
N SER A 94 9.65 -17.02 3.08
CA SER A 94 10.46 -17.96 2.31
C SER A 94 11.64 -18.41 3.16
N SER A 95 11.36 -19.09 4.27
CA SER A 95 12.36 -19.92 4.95
C SER A 95 12.04 -21.35 4.60
N ASN A 96 12.79 -21.83 3.61
CA ASN A 96 12.89 -23.18 3.09
C ASN A 96 12.88 -24.21 4.23
N GLU A 97 11.71 -24.77 4.56
CA GLU A 97 11.52 -26.17 4.96
C GLU A 97 10.13 -26.62 4.51
N GLU A 98 10.07 -27.77 3.86
CA GLU A 98 8.84 -28.43 3.44
C GLU A 98 7.97 -28.76 4.65
N GLY A 99 6.75 -28.24 4.67
CA GLY A 99 5.69 -28.76 5.54
C GLY A 99 4.74 -27.69 6.04
N LYS A 100 3.58 -27.58 5.36
CA LYS A 100 2.32 -27.00 5.87
C LYS A 100 2.47 -25.82 6.84
N TYR A 101 2.44 -24.59 6.34
CA TYR A 101 2.12 -23.45 7.19
C TYR A 101 1.01 -22.59 6.58
N GLU A 102 0.00 -22.35 7.39
CA GLU A 102 -1.08 -21.38 7.16
C GLU A 102 -0.47 -19.97 7.04
N PRO A 103 -1.00 -19.08 6.19
CA PRO A 103 -0.54 -17.70 6.11
C PRO A 103 -0.62 -17.03 7.49
N PHE A 104 0.51 -16.47 7.96
CA PHE A 104 0.51 -15.61 9.13
C PHE A 104 -0.22 -14.30 8.77
N HIS A 105 -1.47 -14.19 9.22
CA HIS A 105 -2.25 -12.95 9.10
C HIS A 105 -1.79 -11.99 10.19
N MET A 106 -0.91 -11.05 9.86
CA MET A 106 -0.62 -9.93 10.75
C MET A 106 -1.48 -8.73 10.34
N GLN A 107 -2.35 -8.29 11.25
CA GLN A 107 -3.07 -7.03 11.10
C GLN A 107 -2.12 -5.89 11.46
N PHE A 108 -1.52 -5.25 10.45
CA PHE A 108 -0.73 -4.04 10.66
C PHE A 108 -1.58 -2.83 10.36
N GLY A 109 -2.27 -2.32 11.38
CA GLY A 109 -2.89 -1.01 11.29
C GLY A 109 -1.88 0.12 11.07
N ASN A 110 -0.57 -0.11 11.21
CA ASN A 110 0.48 0.91 11.13
C ASN A 110 1.71 0.42 10.34
N LEU A 111 1.59 0.19 9.03
CA LEU A 111 2.74 -0.10 8.18
C LEU A 111 3.27 1.18 7.52
N ARG A 112 4.53 1.52 7.83
CA ARG A 112 5.35 2.50 7.11
C ARG A 112 6.64 1.82 6.68
N ILE A 113 6.95 1.89 5.38
CA ILE A 113 8.17 1.33 4.80
C ILE A 113 8.94 2.45 4.10
N ASN A 114 10.19 2.64 4.53
CA ASN A 114 11.17 3.51 3.88
C ASN A 114 12.21 2.67 3.11
N LYS A 115 12.76 3.24 2.03
CA LYS A 115 13.79 2.60 1.18
C LYS A 115 15.10 2.24 1.87
N ASP A 116 15.40 2.86 3.01
CA ASP A 116 16.55 2.53 3.86
C ASP A 116 16.36 1.19 4.62
N GLY A 117 15.24 0.51 4.42
CA GLY A 117 14.91 -0.74 5.10
C GLY A 117 14.42 -0.53 6.54
N THR A 118 14.22 0.71 6.98
CA THR A 118 13.61 0.99 8.28
C THR A 118 12.11 0.75 8.21
N THR A 119 11.69 -0.45 8.61
CA THR A 119 10.29 -0.72 8.92
C THR A 119 10.01 -0.17 10.31
N ILE A 120 9.26 0.93 10.42
CA ILE A 120 8.73 1.37 11.71
C ILE A 120 7.41 0.62 11.93
N THR A 121 7.50 -0.65 12.29
CA THR A 121 6.37 -1.40 12.84
C THR A 121 6.28 -1.06 14.33
N ASN A 122 5.38 -0.17 14.72
CA ASN A 122 4.92 -0.13 16.10
C ASN A 122 4.06 -1.39 16.32
N VAL A 123 4.71 -2.44 16.81
CA VAL A 123 4.07 -3.65 17.32
C VAL A 123 3.27 -3.24 18.54
N ILE A 124 1.96 -3.05 18.38
CA ILE A 124 1.03 -3.10 19.51
C ILE A 124 0.25 -4.40 19.34
N THR A 125 0.80 -5.47 19.90
CA THR A 125 0.06 -6.69 20.24
C THR A 125 -0.74 -6.41 21.51
N HIS A 126 -2.06 -6.59 21.47
CA HIS A 126 -2.81 -7.03 22.65
C HIS A 126 -3.16 -8.49 22.45
#